data_AF-K9XZM9-F1
#
_entry.id   AF-K9XZM9-F1
#
_cell.length_a   1.000
_cell.length_b   1.000
_cell.length_c   1.000
_cell.angle_alpha   90.00
_cell.angle_beta   90.00
_cell.angle_gamma   90.00
#
_symmetry.space_group_name_H-M   'P 1'
#
loop_
_entity.id
_entity.type
_entity.pdbx_description
1 polymer ?
#
loop_
_entity_poly.entity_id
_entity_poly.type
_entity_poly.pdbx_seq_one_letter_code
_entity_poly.pdbx_strand_id
1 'polypeptide(L)'
;MAKAIKVDPLGQETLVKTNDNLLSGLLKNELNINDECNGRGMCSTCHVYIKDGMASLSPINRREQRTLGLITTCQVNSRLACQARVLGEGVIIELPAGMYVSQFDDLETLIGRRAEQNILHPISGKVLVEEGKLITRSMITQLQDTKAKASEYLANTHEA
;
A
#
# COMPACT_ATOMS: atom_id res chain seq x y z
N MET A 1 -24.78 -5.64 -7.08
CA MET A 1 -24.25 -5.76 -8.45
C MET A 1 -22.73 -5.82 -8.36
N ALA A 2 -22.10 -6.62 -9.21
CA ALA A 2 -20.64 -6.65 -9.32
C ALA A 2 -20.18 -5.45 -10.15
N LYS A 3 -19.01 -4.90 -9.81
CA LYS A 3 -18.43 -3.69 -10.39
C LYS A 3 -17.00 -3.96 -10.80
N ALA A 4 -16.60 -3.44 -11.94
CA ALA A 4 -15.27 -3.62 -12.48
C ALA A 4 -14.29 -2.58 -11.93
N ILE A 5 -13.12 -3.05 -11.47
CA ILE A 5 -11.96 -2.21 -11.16
C ILE A 5 -10.82 -2.64 -12.05
N LYS A 6 -10.21 -1.68 -12.74
CA LYS A 6 -9.04 -1.92 -13.60
C LYS A 6 -7.76 -1.43 -12.92
N VAL A 7 -6.69 -2.20 -13.06
CA VAL A 7 -5.35 -1.89 -12.53
C VAL A 7 -4.42 -1.57 -13.70
N ASP A 8 -3.97 -0.33 -13.76
CA ASP A 8 -3.07 0.21 -14.79
C ASP A 8 -1.63 0.32 -14.19
N PRO A 9 -0.57 0.02 -14.96
CA PRO A 9 -0.50 -0.47 -16.33
C PRO A 9 -0.63 -1.99 -16.50
N LEU A 10 -0.93 -2.72 -15.42
CA LEU A 10 -0.96 -4.20 -15.44
C LEU A 10 -2.07 -4.77 -16.34
N GLY A 11 -3.08 -3.96 -16.69
CA GLY A 11 -4.21 -4.38 -17.52
C GLY A 11 -5.14 -5.37 -16.84
N GLN A 12 -4.95 -5.63 -15.55
CA GLN A 12 -5.72 -6.60 -14.80
C GLN A 12 -7.05 -5.99 -14.36
N GLU A 13 -8.09 -6.80 -14.36
CA GLU A 13 -9.43 -6.41 -13.93
C GLU A 13 -9.87 -7.26 -12.75
N THR A 14 -10.57 -6.66 -11.79
CA THR A 14 -11.16 -7.37 -10.66
C THR A 14 -12.60 -6.93 -10.45
N LEU A 15 -13.40 -7.87 -9.94
CA LEU A 15 -14.80 -7.64 -9.64
C LEU A 15 -15.01 -7.52 -8.13
N VAL A 16 -15.69 -6.44 -7.73
CA VAL A 16 -16.11 -6.20 -6.34
C VAL A 16 -17.61 -5.95 -6.27
N LYS A 17 -18.24 -6.19 -5.12
CA LYS A 17 -19.64 -5.82 -4.95
C LYS A 17 -19.75 -4.34 -4.61
N THR A 18 -20.91 -3.75 -4.88
CA THR A 18 -21.25 -2.43 -4.32
C THR A 18 -20.99 -2.40 -2.81
N ASN A 19 -20.35 -1.33 -2.33
CA ASN A 19 -19.91 -1.12 -0.94
C ASN A 19 -18.72 -1.96 -0.45
N ASP A 20 -18.21 -2.91 -1.23
CA ASP A 20 -16.92 -3.54 -0.93
C ASP A 20 -15.80 -2.49 -1.03
N ASN A 21 -14.73 -2.69 -0.26
CA ASN A 21 -13.54 -1.86 -0.37
C ASN A 21 -12.67 -2.29 -1.56
N LEU A 22 -11.91 -1.36 -2.14
CA LEU A 22 -11.00 -1.64 -3.25
C LEU A 22 -10.02 -2.77 -2.90
N LEU A 23 -9.49 -2.77 -1.67
CA LEU A 23 -8.51 -3.75 -1.21
C LEU A 23 -9.00 -5.20 -1.39
N SER A 24 -10.27 -5.49 -1.09
CA SER A 24 -10.82 -6.84 -1.21
C SER A 24 -10.85 -7.36 -2.65
N GLY A 25 -10.92 -6.47 -3.66
CA GLY A 25 -10.78 -6.83 -5.06
C GLY A 25 -9.33 -7.05 -5.47
N LEU A 26 -8.42 -6.26 -4.89
CA LEU A 26 -7.00 -6.27 -5.27
C LEU A 26 -6.24 -7.44 -4.67
N LEU A 27 -6.55 -7.84 -3.43
CA LEU A 27 -5.94 -9.00 -2.78
C LEU A 27 -6.23 -10.32 -3.52
N LYS A 28 -7.35 -10.41 -4.25
CA LYS A 28 -7.70 -11.62 -5.03
C LYS A 28 -6.80 -11.86 -6.24
N ASN A 29 -6.11 -10.82 -6.69
CA ASN A 29 -5.40 -10.80 -7.96
C ASN A 29 -3.87 -10.91 -7.79
N GLU A 30 -3.39 -11.25 -6.59
CA GLU A 30 -1.96 -11.35 -6.23
C GLU A 30 -1.16 -10.08 -6.61
N LEU A 31 -1.84 -8.94 -6.59
CA LEU A 31 -1.22 -7.65 -6.83
C LEU A 31 -0.28 -7.32 -5.67
N ASN A 32 0.78 -6.54 -5.94
CA ASN A 32 1.76 -6.04 -4.96
C ASN A 32 1.14 -5.00 -3.99
N ILE A 33 0.00 -5.33 -3.40
CA ILE A 33 -0.70 -4.55 -2.39
C ILE A 33 -0.80 -5.40 -1.13
N ASN A 34 -0.64 -4.79 0.04
CA ASN A 34 -0.74 -5.51 1.30
C ASN A 34 -1.70 -4.81 2.26
N ASP A 35 -2.08 -5.52 3.30
CA ASP A 35 -2.98 -5.05 4.34
C ASP A 35 -2.36 -5.23 5.72
N GLU A 36 -1.12 -4.77 5.88
CA GLU A 36 -0.33 -4.83 7.14
C GLU A 36 -1.12 -4.45 8.40
N CYS A 37 -2.03 -3.47 8.31
CA CYS A 37 -2.88 -3.05 9.43
C CYS A 37 -4.24 -3.76 9.49
N ASN A 38 -4.47 -4.81 8.72
CA ASN A 38 -5.74 -5.52 8.52
C ASN A 38 -6.88 -4.58 8.10
N GLY A 39 -6.59 -3.66 7.18
CA GLY A 39 -7.58 -2.70 6.68
C GLY A 39 -8.06 -1.67 7.70
N ARG A 40 -7.35 -1.49 8.83
CA ARG A 40 -7.69 -0.48 9.84
C ARG A 40 -7.47 0.96 9.37
N GLY A 41 -6.78 1.18 8.25
CA GLY A 41 -6.43 2.50 7.72
C GLY A 41 -5.34 3.19 8.52
N MET A 42 -4.29 2.46 8.90
CA MET A 42 -3.19 2.96 9.75
C MET A 42 -1.80 2.74 9.17
N CYS A 43 -1.70 2.00 8.07
CA CYS A 43 -0.48 1.83 7.28
C CYS A 43 -0.66 2.42 5.88
N SER A 44 0.42 2.52 5.12
CA SER A 44 0.41 2.92 3.72
C SER A 44 0.40 1.74 2.75
N THR A 45 0.44 0.50 3.23
CA THR A 45 0.67 -0.68 2.36
C THR A 45 -0.47 -1.01 1.39
N CYS A 46 -1.64 -0.41 1.61
CA CYS A 46 -2.79 -0.48 0.70
C CYS A 46 -3.01 0.82 -0.11
N HIS A 47 -2.01 1.70 -0.16
CA HIS A 47 -2.07 2.96 -0.89
C HIS A 47 -2.17 2.71 -2.39
N VAL A 48 -3.06 3.44 -3.05
CA VAL A 48 -3.28 3.41 -4.51
C VAL A 48 -3.49 4.82 -5.04
N TYR A 49 -3.17 5.03 -6.30
CA TYR A 49 -3.55 6.24 -7.04
C TYR A 49 -4.77 5.95 -7.89
N ILE A 50 -5.78 6.82 -7.83
CA ILE A 50 -6.98 6.71 -8.66
C ILE A 50 -6.72 7.45 -9.97
N LYS A 51 -6.66 6.73 -11.09
CA LYS A 51 -6.55 7.31 -12.43
C LYS A 51 -7.90 7.83 -12.92
N ASP A 52 -8.95 7.07 -12.67
CA ASP A 52 -10.32 7.42 -13.05
C ASP A 52 -11.34 6.82 -12.07
N GLY A 53 -12.56 7.36 -12.04
CA GLY A 53 -13.64 6.87 -11.19
C GLY A 53 -13.55 7.31 -9.73
N MET A 54 -12.86 8.41 -9.42
CA MET A 54 -12.78 8.95 -8.05
C MET A 54 -14.17 9.27 -7.47
N ALA A 55 -15.10 9.75 -8.30
CA ALA A 55 -16.50 10.01 -7.93
C ALA A 55 -17.30 8.72 -7.66
N SER A 56 -16.82 7.58 -8.15
CA SER A 56 -17.41 6.25 -7.92
C SER A 56 -16.98 5.64 -6.59
N LEU A 57 -16.22 6.35 -5.75
CA LEU A 57 -15.75 5.88 -4.45
C LEU A 57 -16.42 6.61 -3.29
N SER A 58 -16.44 5.97 -2.12
CA SER A 58 -16.87 6.64 -0.90
C SER A 58 -15.99 7.85 -0.57
N PRO A 59 -16.55 8.88 0.10
CA PRO A 59 -15.76 10.00 0.59
C PRO A 59 -14.61 9.55 1.48
N ILE A 60 -13.54 10.33 1.50
CA ILE A 60 -12.40 10.11 2.39
C ILE A 60 -12.86 10.27 3.83
N ASN A 61 -12.58 9.26 4.66
CA ASN A 61 -12.89 9.32 6.08
C ASN A 61 -11.73 9.92 6.90
N ARG A 62 -11.98 10.28 8.16
CA ARG A 62 -10.99 10.94 9.02
C ARG A 62 -9.71 10.12 9.19
N ARG A 63 -9.83 8.80 9.28
CA ARG A 63 -8.68 7.92 9.50
C ARG A 63 -7.84 7.79 8.23
N GLU A 64 -8.51 7.59 7.09
CA GLU A 64 -7.88 7.64 5.77
C GLU A 64 -7.11 8.95 5.57
N GLN A 65 -7.73 10.10 5.87
CA GLN A 65 -7.09 11.41 5.74
C GLN A 65 -5.82 11.55 6.59
N ARG A 66 -5.84 11.07 7.84
CA ARG A 66 -4.65 11.12 8.73
C ARG A 66 -3.51 10.30 8.14
N THR A 67 -3.77 9.08 7.70
CA THR A 67 -2.74 8.20 7.19
C THR A 67 -2.22 8.68 5.83
N LEU A 68 -3.07 9.18 4.94
CA LEU A 68 -2.64 9.82 3.70
C LEU A 68 -1.67 10.99 3.97
N GLY A 69 -1.90 11.77 5.04
CA GLY A 69 -1.00 12.85 5.45
C GLY A 69 0.39 12.41 5.91
N LEU A 70 0.59 11.12 6.23
CA LEU A 70 1.90 10.56 6.56
C LEU A 70 2.65 10.04 5.33
N ILE A 71 1.95 9.84 4.22
CA ILE A 71 2.52 9.24 3.02
C ILE A 71 3.30 10.29 2.24
N THR A 72 4.61 10.08 2.15
CA THR A 72 5.53 11.03 1.48
C THR A 72 5.24 11.22 -0.01
N THR A 73 4.72 10.18 -0.68
CA THR A 73 4.33 10.21 -2.10
C THR A 73 2.84 10.49 -2.32
N CYS A 74 2.12 10.96 -1.29
CA CYS A 74 0.68 11.21 -1.40
C CYS A 74 0.38 12.27 -2.47
N GLN A 75 -0.60 11.98 -3.31
CA GLN A 75 -1.12 12.86 -4.35
C GLN A 75 -2.61 13.13 -4.12
N VAL A 76 -3.18 14.09 -4.84
CA VAL A 76 -4.61 14.47 -4.73
C VAL A 76 -5.57 13.32 -5.07
N ASN A 77 -5.12 12.38 -5.91
CA ASN A 77 -5.85 11.19 -6.29
C ASN A 77 -5.46 9.95 -5.46
N SER A 78 -4.72 10.13 -4.37
CA SER A 78 -4.35 9.03 -3.48
C SER A 78 -5.52 8.58 -2.62
N ARG A 79 -5.67 7.26 -2.51
CA ARG A 79 -6.64 6.62 -1.62
C ARG A 79 -5.99 5.47 -0.87
N LEU A 80 -6.55 5.13 0.29
CA LEU A 80 -6.26 3.85 0.92
C LEU A 80 -7.30 2.84 0.44
N ALA A 81 -6.86 1.81 -0.28
CA ALA A 81 -7.76 0.83 -0.87
C ALA A 81 -8.65 0.13 0.17
N CYS A 82 -8.19 0.00 1.42
CA CYS A 82 -8.99 -0.57 2.50
C CYS A 82 -10.14 0.34 2.99
N GLN A 83 -10.02 1.66 2.80
CA GLN A 83 -11.00 2.65 3.23
C GLN A 83 -11.91 3.13 2.08
N ALA A 84 -11.46 3.00 0.84
CA ALA A 84 -12.21 3.39 -0.35
C ALA A 84 -13.24 2.30 -0.73
N ARG A 85 -14.52 2.57 -0.50
CA ARG A 85 -15.63 1.68 -0.92
C ARG A 85 -16.11 2.01 -2.32
N VAL A 86 -16.46 0.98 -3.10
CA VAL A 86 -16.90 1.15 -4.49
C VAL A 86 -18.40 1.38 -4.58
N LEU A 87 -18.78 2.60 -4.96
CA LEU A 87 -20.16 3.10 -5.06
C LEU A 87 -20.67 3.22 -6.50
N GLY A 88 -19.79 3.29 -7.49
CA GLY A 88 -20.10 3.34 -8.93
C GLY A 88 -19.16 2.48 -9.78
N GLU A 89 -19.36 2.47 -11.09
CA GLU A 89 -18.49 1.76 -12.05
C GLU A 89 -17.29 2.63 -12.48
N GLY A 90 -16.37 2.02 -13.24
CA GLY A 90 -15.32 2.75 -13.97
C GLY A 90 -14.14 3.19 -13.10
N VAL A 91 -13.83 2.45 -12.04
CA VAL A 91 -12.67 2.77 -11.20
C VAL A 91 -11.41 2.20 -11.87
N ILE A 92 -10.47 3.09 -12.18
CA ILE A 92 -9.15 2.73 -12.68
C ILE A 92 -8.13 3.18 -11.64
N ILE A 93 -7.25 2.26 -11.23
CA ILE A 93 -6.23 2.52 -10.23
C ILE A 93 -4.83 2.22 -10.74
N GLU A 94 -3.84 2.77 -10.06
CA GLU A 94 -2.42 2.49 -10.22
C GLU A 94 -1.80 2.21 -8.84
N LEU A 95 -0.87 1.25 -8.79
CA LEU A 95 -0.15 0.90 -7.57
C LEU A 95 1.14 1.74 -7.44
N PRO A 96 1.56 2.11 -6.22
CA PRO A 96 2.87 2.71 -6.00
C PRO A 96 4.01 1.82 -6.49
N ALA A 97 5.06 2.43 -7.02
CA ALA A 97 6.26 1.71 -7.45
C ALA A 97 7.14 1.34 -6.24
N GLY A 98 7.33 0.05 -6.00
CA GLY A 98 8.22 -0.48 -4.98
C GLY A 98 7.58 -1.58 -4.14
N MET A 99 8.39 -2.17 -3.26
CA MET A 99 7.98 -3.18 -2.29
C MET A 99 8.13 -2.65 -0.88
N TYR A 100 7.18 -2.94 0.00
CA TYR A 100 7.27 -2.57 1.41
C TYR A 100 8.24 -3.49 2.14
N VAL A 101 9.04 -2.93 3.05
CA VAL A 101 9.98 -3.71 3.86
C VAL A 101 9.32 -4.84 4.65
N SER A 102 8.02 -4.72 4.96
CA SER A 102 7.27 -5.73 5.69
C SER A 102 7.00 -7.00 4.88
N GLN A 103 7.08 -6.94 3.54
CA GLN A 103 6.89 -8.09 2.65
C GLN A 103 8.07 -9.06 2.65
N PHE A 104 9.24 -8.65 3.16
CA PHE A 104 10.40 -9.52 3.21
C PHE A 104 10.37 -10.35 4.50
N ASP A 105 10.30 -11.67 4.36
CA ASP A 105 10.40 -12.61 5.48
C ASP A 105 11.81 -12.61 6.07
N ASP A 106 12.82 -12.75 5.21
CA ASP A 106 14.24 -12.74 5.58
C ASP A 106 15.02 -11.69 4.78
N LEU A 107 15.26 -10.54 5.43
CA LEU A 107 16.03 -9.43 4.90
C LEU A 107 17.52 -9.75 4.74
N GLU A 108 18.07 -10.73 5.45
CA GLU A 108 19.50 -11.08 5.35
C GLU A 108 19.86 -11.64 3.97
N THR A 109 18.89 -12.28 3.31
CA THR A 109 19.06 -12.82 1.94
C THR A 109 19.38 -11.75 0.89
N LEU A 110 19.08 -10.48 1.20
CA LEU A 110 19.32 -9.35 0.30
C LEU A 110 20.74 -8.80 0.39
N ILE A 111 21.53 -9.17 1.42
CA ILE A 111 22.88 -8.63 1.61
C ILE A 111 23.75 -8.96 0.39
N GLY A 112 24.40 -7.93 -0.16
CA GLY A 112 25.26 -8.05 -1.34
C GLY A 112 24.51 -8.07 -2.68
N ARG A 113 23.18 -8.04 -2.67
CA ARG A 113 22.34 -7.87 -3.88
C ARG A 113 22.06 -6.40 -4.13
N ARG A 114 21.68 -6.08 -5.36
CA ARG A 114 21.10 -4.77 -5.70
C ARG A 114 19.59 -4.84 -5.53
N ALA A 115 18.99 -3.78 -5.00
CA ALA A 115 17.53 -3.70 -4.89
C ALA A 115 16.90 -3.75 -6.29
N GLU A 116 16.02 -4.72 -6.53
CA GLU A 116 15.32 -4.85 -7.82
C GLU A 116 14.27 -3.76 -8.02
N GLN A 117 13.73 -3.23 -6.92
CA GLN A 117 12.77 -2.13 -6.88
C GLN A 117 13.02 -1.29 -5.62
N ASN A 118 12.40 -0.11 -5.54
CA ASN A 118 12.42 0.69 -4.33
C ASN A 118 11.88 -0.12 -3.13
N ILE A 119 12.60 -0.11 -2.01
CA ILE A 119 12.11 -0.65 -0.74
C ILE A 119 11.48 0.49 0.05
N LEU A 120 10.23 0.32 0.47
CA LEU A 120 9.39 1.37 1.05
C LEU A 120 9.11 1.13 2.53
N HIS A 121 8.93 2.22 3.27
CA HIS A 121 8.47 2.22 4.65
C HIS A 121 6.96 1.90 4.71
N PRO A 122 6.49 0.96 5.56
CA PRO A 122 5.12 0.45 5.53
C PRO A 122 4.07 1.41 6.10
N ILE A 123 4.50 2.41 6.89
CA ILE A 123 3.62 3.46 7.42
C ILE A 123 3.62 4.75 6.58
N SER A 124 4.79 5.24 6.15
CA SER A 124 4.95 6.55 5.50
C SER A 124 5.18 6.48 3.98
N GLY A 125 5.30 5.28 3.41
CA GLY A 125 5.66 5.09 2.00
C GLY A 125 7.04 5.63 1.60
N LYS A 126 7.86 6.10 2.56
CA LYS A 126 9.18 6.66 2.28
C LYS A 126 10.09 5.60 1.66
N VAL A 127 10.83 5.96 0.62
CA VAL A 127 11.88 5.10 0.04
C VAL A 127 13.01 4.94 1.07
N LEU A 128 13.23 3.71 1.49
CA LEU A 128 14.31 3.28 2.40
C LEU A 128 15.55 2.88 1.61
N VAL A 129 15.37 2.18 0.50
CA VAL A 129 16.43 1.80 -0.44
C VAL A 129 15.93 2.06 -1.85
N GLU A 130 16.68 2.82 -2.63
CA GLU A 130 16.39 3.07 -4.04
C GLU A 130 16.71 1.84 -4.89
N GLU A 131 15.94 1.66 -5.96
CA GLU A 131 16.22 0.68 -7.00
C GLU A 131 17.69 0.76 -7.47
N GLY A 132 18.30 -0.41 -7.67
CA GLY A 132 19.68 -0.55 -8.11
C GLY A 132 20.74 -0.34 -7.03
N LYS A 133 20.41 0.18 -5.84
CA LYS A 133 21.41 0.33 -4.76
C LYS A 133 21.85 -1.01 -4.19
N LEU A 134 23.16 -1.12 -3.91
CA LEU A 134 23.73 -2.30 -3.25
C LEU A 134 23.27 -2.34 -1.79
N ILE A 135 22.66 -3.45 -1.41
CA ILE A 135 22.13 -3.66 -0.06
C ILE A 135 23.27 -4.16 0.83
N THR A 136 23.65 -3.33 1.79
CA THR A 136 24.73 -3.65 2.75
C THR A 136 24.17 -4.20 4.05
N ARG A 137 25.02 -4.88 4.85
CA ARG A 137 24.62 -5.37 6.18
C ARG A 137 24.13 -4.24 7.09
N SER A 138 24.74 -3.06 7.03
CA SER A 138 24.29 -1.89 7.81
C SER A 138 22.90 -1.41 7.40
N MET A 139 22.59 -1.43 6.09
CA MET A 139 21.24 -1.10 5.61
C MET A 139 20.21 -2.13 6.10
N ILE A 140 20.55 -3.42 6.09
CA ILE A 140 19.66 -4.46 6.62
C ILE A 140 19.32 -4.22 8.09
N THR A 141 20.31 -3.88 8.92
CA THR A 141 20.04 -3.54 10.33
C THR A 141 19.05 -2.38 10.45
N GLN A 142 19.15 -1.34 9.61
CA GLN A 142 18.20 -0.23 9.59
C GLN A 142 16.81 -0.65 9.10
N LEU A 143 16.73 -1.54 8.10
CA LEU A 143 15.47 -2.08 7.61
C LEU A 143 14.76 -2.94 8.66
N GLN A 144 15.50 -3.77 9.39
CA GLN A 144 14.99 -4.58 10.51
C GLN A 144 14.45 -3.70 11.64
N ASP A 145 15.20 -2.67 12.04
CA ASP A 145 14.76 -1.68 13.04
C ASP A 145 13.49 -0.95 12.59
N THR A 146 13.43 -0.56 11.31
CA THR A 146 12.24 0.07 10.71
C THR A 146 11.03 -0.87 10.72
N LYS A 147 11.22 -2.15 10.35
CA LYS A 147 10.17 -3.17 10.37
C LYS A 147 9.63 -3.36 11.80
N ALA A 148 10.51 -3.48 12.79
CA ALA A 148 10.14 -3.64 14.20
C ALA A 148 9.34 -2.44 14.72
N LYS A 149 9.81 -1.21 14.49
CA LYS A 149 9.11 0.02 14.89
C LYS A 149 7.75 0.16 14.24
N ALA A 150 7.62 -0.22 12.96
CA ALA A 150 6.34 -0.20 12.28
C ALA A 150 5.34 -1.20 12.89
N SER A 151 5.79 -2.43 13.19
CA SER A 151 4.95 -3.42 13.87
C SER A 151 4.51 -2.95 15.25
N GLU A 152 5.43 -2.37 16.04
CA GLU A 152 5.11 -1.78 17.35
C GLU A 152 4.07 -0.66 17.24
N TYR A 153 4.24 0.25 16.28
CA TYR A 153 3.26 1.31 16.02
C TYR A 153 1.86 0.75 15.70
N LEU A 154 1.77 -0.30 14.89
CA LEU A 154 0.51 -0.94 14.52
C LEU A 154 -0.13 -1.75 15.66
N ALA A 155 0.67 -2.23 16.62
CA ALA A 155 0.22 -2.89 17.82
C ALA A 155 -0.35 -1.88 18.84
N ASN A 156 0.38 -0.80 19.12
CA ASN A 156 0.00 0.22 20.11
C ASN A 156 -1.24 1.03 19.70
N THR A 157 -1.55 1.09 18.40
CA THR A 157 -2.75 1.75 17.88
C THR A 157 -3.99 0.85 17.85
N HIS A 158 -3.89 -0.39 18.37
CA HIS A 158 -5.03 -1.31 18.50
C HIS A 158 -5.98 -0.95 19.66
N GLU A 159 -5.56 -0.07 20.57
CA GLU A 159 -6.26 0.25 21.82
C GLU A 159 -6.90 1.66 21.87
N ALA A 160 -6.91 2.42 20.76
CA ALA A 160 -7.39 3.82 20.71
C ALA A 160 -8.58 4.07 19.78
#